data_AF-A0A354X4W2-F1
#
_entry.id   AF-A0A354X4W2-F1
#
_cell.length_a   1.000
_cell.length_b   1.000
_cell.length_c   1.000
_cell.angle_alpha   90.00
_cell.angle_beta   90.00
_cell.angle_gamma   90.00
#
_symmetry.space_group_name_H-M   'P 1'
#
loop_
_entity.id
_entity.type
_entity.pdbx_description
1 polymer ?
#
loop_
_entity_poly.entity_id
_entity_poly.type
_entity_poly.pdbx_seq_one_letter_code
_entity_poly.pdbx_strand_id
1 'polypeptide(L)'
;IGEMTYGAARGMKDFIVITLGTGVGSGIVVNGQLVYGHDGFAGELGHVIMRRNNGRLCGCGRTGCLETYASATGVARTAREYLELRPD
;
A
#
# COMPACT_ATOMS: atom_id res chain seq x y z
N ILE A 1 -14.76 -1.57 4.26
CA ILE A 1 -16.10 -1.56 4.89
C ILE A 1 -16.25 -0.43 5.90
N GLY A 2 -15.33 -0.24 6.87
CA GLY A 2 -15.43 0.87 7.83
C GLY A 2 -15.71 2.23 7.20
N GLU A 3 -14.90 2.62 6.21
CA GLU A 3 -15.11 3.88 5.45
C GLU A 3 -16.45 3.93 4.71
N MET A 4 -16.92 2.81 4.17
CA MET A 4 -18.20 2.71 3.44
C MET A 4 -19.40 2.89 4.37
N THR A 5 -19.34 2.30 5.56
CA THR A 5 -20.50 2.23 6.47
C THR A 5 -20.55 3.43 7.41
N TYR A 6 -19.38 3.87 7.88
CA TYR A 6 -19.28 4.84 8.98
C TYR A 6 -18.32 6.00 8.72
N GLY A 7 -17.46 5.90 7.72
CA GLY A 7 -16.39 6.87 7.47
C GLY A 7 -16.66 7.79 6.30
N ALA A 8 -15.56 8.25 5.69
CA ALA A 8 -15.56 9.29 4.66
C ALA A 8 -16.19 8.81 3.34
N ALA A 9 -16.27 7.49 3.11
CA ALA A 9 -16.81 6.91 1.89
C ALA A 9 -18.31 6.58 1.97
N ARG A 10 -19.03 7.04 3.01
CA ARG A 10 -20.46 6.77 3.16
C ARG A 10 -21.27 7.41 2.02
N GLY A 11 -22.01 6.57 1.29
CA GLY A 11 -22.80 6.98 0.12
C GLY A 11 -22.00 7.03 -1.19
N MET A 12 -20.68 6.81 -1.15
CA MET A 12 -19.87 6.65 -2.36
C MET A 12 -20.02 5.24 -2.91
N LYS A 13 -20.13 5.13 -4.24
CA LYS A 13 -20.21 3.84 -4.94
C LYS A 13 -18.88 3.38 -5.50
N ASP A 14 -17.96 4.29 -5.75
CA ASP A 14 -16.69 4.01 -6.40
C ASP A 14 -15.57 4.72 -5.64
N PHE A 15 -14.70 3.94 -4.99
CA PHE A 15 -13.58 4.49 -4.24
C PHE A 15 -12.52 3.43 -3.96
N ILE A 16 -11.31 3.91 -3.65
CA ILE A 16 -10.20 3.09 -3.16
C ILE A 16 -9.83 3.63 -1.77
N VAL A 17 -9.70 2.73 -0.81
CA VAL A 17 -9.06 3.04 0.47
C VAL A 17 -7.64 2.51 0.40
N ILE A 18 -6.66 3.35 0.76
CA ILE A 18 -5.27 2.95 0.96
C ILE A 18 -4.94 3.21 2.42
N THR A 19 -4.51 2.17 3.13
CA THR A 19 -4.12 2.28 4.53
C THR A 19 -2.59 2.28 4.62
N LEU A 20 -2.05 3.33 5.22
CA LEU A 20 -0.62 3.47 5.50
C LEU A 20 -0.41 3.25 6.99
N GLY A 21 0.41 2.26 7.34
CA GLY A 21 0.76 1.94 8.72
C GLY A 21 2.11 1.25 8.77
N THR A 22 2.22 0.19 9.57
CA THR A 22 3.39 -0.69 9.55
C THR A 22 3.62 -1.31 8.17
N GLY A 23 2.54 -1.57 7.42
CA GLY A 23 2.51 -1.98 6.02
C GLY A 23 1.70 -1.03 5.14
N VAL A 24 1.38 -1.49 3.93
CA VAL A 24 0.49 -0.78 2.98
C VAL A 24 -0.63 -1.72 2.55
N GLY A 25 -1.85 -1.42 3.00
CA GLY A 25 -3.06 -2.15 2.61
C GLY A 25 -3.94 -1.33 1.68
N SER A 26 -4.86 -2.00 0.99
CA SER A 26 -5.90 -1.30 0.23
C SER A 26 -7.15 -2.13 0.03
N GLY A 27 -8.25 -1.44 -0.27
CA GLY A 27 -9.51 -2.06 -0.67
C GLY A 27 -10.18 -1.23 -1.76
N ILE A 28 -10.75 -1.91 -2.74
CA ILE A 28 -11.37 -1.29 -3.92
C ILE A 28 -12.87 -1.57 -3.88
N VAL A 29 -13.66 -0.53 -4.11
CA VAL A 29 -15.11 -0.62 -4.23
C VAL A 29 -15.51 -0.06 -5.59
N VAL A 30 -16.33 -0.80 -6.32
CA VAL A 30 -16.89 -0.41 -7.62
C VAL A 30 -18.39 -0.72 -7.62
N ASN A 31 -19.21 0.21 -8.09
CA ASN A 31 -20.68 0.08 -8.08
C ASN A 31 -21.28 -0.27 -6.70
N GLY A 32 -20.67 0.22 -5.63
CA GLY A 32 -21.07 -0.05 -4.25
C GLY A 32 -20.71 -1.45 -3.73
N GLN A 33 -19.94 -2.23 -4.48
CA GLN A 33 -19.51 -3.57 -4.10
C GLN A 33 -18.00 -3.65 -3.91
N LEU A 34 -17.56 -4.40 -2.90
CA LEU A 34 -16.14 -4.71 -2.74
C LEU A 34 -15.65 -5.57 -3.90
N VAL A 35 -14.51 -5.19 -4.45
CA VAL A 35 -13.78 -6.00 -5.43
C VAL A 35 -12.89 -6.98 -4.68
N TYR A 36 -13.22 -8.26 -4.74
CA TYR A 36 -12.43 -9.35 -4.14
C TYR A 36 -11.42 -9.97 -5.11
N GLY A 37 -11.67 -9.86 -6.43
CA GLY A 37 -10.89 -10.58 -7.43
C GLY A 37 -11.24 -12.08 -7.47
N HIS A 38 -10.59 -12.82 -8.37
CA HIS A 38 -10.87 -14.25 -8.56
C HIS A 38 -10.62 -15.08 -7.30
N ASP A 39 -9.50 -14.81 -6.62
CA ASP A 39 -9.03 -15.58 -5.45
C ASP A 39 -9.13 -14.82 -4.12
N GLY A 40 -9.82 -13.68 -4.09
CA GLY A 40 -9.94 -12.85 -2.88
C GLY A 40 -8.76 -11.90 -2.60
N PHE A 41 -7.78 -11.82 -3.50
CA PHE A 41 -6.58 -10.97 -3.37
C PHE A 41 -6.60 -9.70 -4.23
N ALA A 42 -7.78 -9.22 -4.66
CA ALA A 42 -7.83 -7.93 -5.33
C ALA A 42 -7.48 -6.79 -4.36
N GLY A 43 -6.77 -5.79 -4.89
CA GLY A 43 -6.37 -4.64 -4.08
C GLY A 43 -5.13 -4.89 -3.21
N GLU A 44 -4.29 -5.87 -3.53
CA GLU A 44 -2.95 -6.03 -2.93
C GLU A 44 -1.95 -4.97 -3.45
N LEU A 45 -2.33 -3.68 -3.38
CA LEU A 45 -1.53 -2.57 -3.94
C LEU A 45 -0.19 -2.39 -3.23
N GLY A 46 -0.10 -2.76 -1.94
CA GLY A 46 1.16 -2.77 -1.19
C GLY A 46 2.23 -3.66 -1.84
N HIS A 47 1.84 -4.69 -2.59
CA HIS A 47 2.75 -5.61 -3.24
C HIS A 47 2.94 -5.38 -4.74
N VAL A 48 2.45 -4.26 -5.28
CA VAL A 48 2.77 -3.82 -6.64
C VAL A 48 4.26 -3.47 -6.73
N ILE A 49 4.96 -3.99 -7.74
CA ILE A 49 6.40 -3.73 -7.94
C ILE A 49 6.58 -2.33 -8.53
N MET A 50 7.01 -1.40 -7.69
CA MET A 50 7.30 -0.01 -8.05
C MET A 50 8.75 0.21 -8.46
N ARG A 51 9.68 -0.57 -7.87
CA ARG A 51 11.11 -0.50 -8.20
C ARG A 51 11.60 -1.84 -8.76
N ARG A 52 11.64 -1.94 -10.09
CA ARG A 52 12.00 -3.18 -10.79
C ARG A 52 13.46 -3.62 -10.58
N ASN A 53 14.38 -2.66 -10.55
CA ASN A 53 15.81 -2.92 -10.42
C ASN A 53 16.30 -2.48 -9.05
N ASN A 54 17.08 -3.34 -8.38
CA ASN A 54 17.63 -3.08 -7.04
C ASN A 54 16.55 -2.68 -6.02
N GLY A 55 15.40 -3.35 -6.10
CA GLY A 55 14.30 -3.16 -5.18
C GLY A 55 14.60 -3.69 -3.77
N ARG A 56 13.98 -3.11 -2.74
CA ARG A 56 14.06 -3.62 -1.37
C ARG A 56 13.32 -4.96 -1.30
N LEU A 57 13.85 -5.90 -0.51
CA LEU A 57 13.17 -7.17 -0.24
C LEU A 57 11.86 -6.90 0.51
N CYS A 58 10.76 -7.51 0.04
CA CYS A 58 9.45 -7.46 0.67
C CYS A 58 9.17 -8.75 1.43
N GLY A 59 8.35 -8.67 2.48
CA GLY A 59 7.93 -9.85 3.25
C GLY A 59 7.15 -10.88 2.44
N CYS A 60 6.55 -10.48 1.30
CA CYS A 60 5.89 -11.41 0.38
C CYS A 60 6.85 -12.23 -0.50
N GLY A 61 8.17 -12.07 -0.33
CA GLY A 61 9.21 -12.81 -1.06
C GLY A 61 9.69 -12.16 -2.36
N ARG A 62 9.01 -11.11 -2.83
CA ARG A 62 9.41 -10.33 -4.02
C ARG A 62 10.29 -9.14 -3.65
N THR A 63 10.84 -8.46 -4.65
CA THR A 63 11.60 -7.21 -4.48
C THR A 63 10.87 -6.04 -5.11
N GLY A 64 11.03 -4.85 -4.51
CA GLY A 64 10.56 -3.59 -5.09
C GLY A 64 9.08 -3.28 -4.89
N CYS A 65 8.40 -4.00 -3.99
CA CYS A 65 6.99 -3.74 -3.65
C CYS A 65 6.79 -2.34 -3.04
N LEU A 66 5.68 -1.68 -3.37
CA LEU A 66 5.30 -0.35 -2.87
C LEU A 66 5.40 -0.24 -1.34
N GLU A 67 4.96 -1.27 -0.62
CA GLU A 67 4.99 -1.33 0.84
C GLU A 67 6.38 -1.04 1.41
N THR A 68 7.43 -1.60 0.80
CA THR A 68 8.81 -1.45 1.28
C THR A 68 9.35 -0.01 1.20
N TYR A 69 8.60 0.89 0.56
CA TYR A 69 8.92 2.30 0.40
C TYR A 69 7.91 3.22 1.08
N ALA A 70 6.62 2.90 1.03
CA ALA A 70 5.54 3.78 1.47
C ALA A 70 4.98 3.45 2.85
N SER A 71 5.31 2.29 3.43
CA SER A 71 4.95 2.01 4.83
C SER A 71 5.73 2.90 5.80
N ALA A 72 5.31 2.95 7.06
CA ALA A 72 6.04 3.68 8.10
C ALA A 72 7.50 3.21 8.22
N THR A 73 7.75 1.90 8.12
CA THR A 73 9.11 1.33 8.14
C THR A 73 9.88 1.67 6.86
N GLY A 74 9.20 1.65 5.71
CA GLY A 74 9.77 2.00 4.40
C GLY A 74 10.21 3.47 4.33
N VAL A 75 9.36 4.38 4.80
CA VAL A 75 9.65 5.82 4.86
C VAL A 75 10.78 6.10 5.84
N ALA A 76 10.73 5.53 7.05
CA ALA A 76 11.78 5.71 8.05
C ALA A 76 13.14 5.19 7.56
N ARG A 77 13.16 4.06 6.85
CA ARG A 77 14.37 3.54 6.21
C ARG A 77 14.91 4.51 5.16
N THR A 78 14.05 5.03 4.29
CA THR A 78 14.44 6.03 3.28
C THR A 78 15.05 7.26 3.95
N ALA A 79 14.42 7.81 4.99
CA ALA A 79 14.96 8.95 5.72
C ALA A 79 16.38 8.69 6.25
N ARG A 80 16.63 7.53 6.87
CA ARG A 80 17.97 7.15 7.36
C ARG A 80 18.99 7.04 6.22
N GLU A 81 18.64 6.36 5.13
CA GLU A 81 19.51 6.26 3.94
C GLU A 81 19.86 7.66 3.39
N TYR A 82 18.92 8.61 3.42
CA TYR A 82 19.16 9.99 2.98
C TYR A 82 20.11 10.76 3.90
N LEU A 83 20.03 10.56 5.21
CA LEU A 83 20.93 11.17 6.19
C LEU A 83 22.35 10.62 6.07
N GLU A 84 22.52 9.33 5.82
CA GLU A 84 23.85 8.75 5.58
C GLU A 84 24.50 9.27 4.28
N LEU A 85 23.69 9.52 3.24
CA LEU A 85 24.16 10.07 1.96
C LEU A 85 24.43 11.57 1.99
N ARG A 86 23.91 12.29 3.00
CA ARG A 86 24.11 13.72 3.21
C ARG A 86 24.57 13.95 4.65
N PRO A 87 25.85 13.73 4.94
CA PRO A 87 26.40 13.85 6.28
C PRO A 87 26.82 15.31 6.60
N ASP A 88 26.06 16.31 6.15
CA ASP A 88 26.35 17.73 6.43
C ASP A 88 26.56 18.02 7.92
#